data_AF-A0A6G4WS85-F1
#
_entry.id   AF-A0A6G4WS85-F1
#
_cell.length_a   1.000
_cell.length_b   1.000
_cell.length_c   1.000
_cell.angle_alpha   90.00
_cell.angle_beta   90.00
_cell.angle_gamma   90.00
#
_symmetry.space_group_name_H-M   'P 1'
#
loop_
_entity.id
_entity.type
_entity.pdbx_description
1 polymer ?
#
loop_
_entity_poly.entity_id
_entity_poly.type
_entity_poly.pdbx_seq_one_letter_code
_entity_poly.pdbx_strand_id
1 'polypeptide(L)'
;MTAHPNTPDEEREPGAYEPSQRMKDAEAAMQEAAEEAERLRHEYRRVLAEELAASGLSQRKFSEFTPYTEQTVKGIATEYGVKPKRKPTVKSINS
;
A
#
# COMPACT_ATOMS: atom_id res chain seq x y z
N MET A 1 -19.61 -1.34 58.15
CA MET A 1 -20.08 -1.02 56.78
C MET A 1 -19.95 0.47 56.59
N THR A 2 -18.92 0.90 55.86
CA THR A 2 -18.77 2.29 55.42
C THR A 2 -18.52 2.22 53.93
N ALA A 3 -19.49 2.72 53.16
CA ALA A 3 -19.44 2.76 51.70
C ALA A 3 -18.29 3.68 51.27
N HIS A 4 -17.38 3.14 50.47
CA HIS A 4 -16.42 3.96 49.75
C HIS A 4 -17.13 4.60 48.54
N PRO A 5 -17.08 5.93 48.38
CA PRO A 5 -17.73 6.60 47.27
C PRO A 5 -17.06 6.20 45.95
N ASN A 6 -17.86 5.72 45.00
CA ASN A 6 -17.45 5.59 43.60
C ASN A 6 -17.16 7.00 43.03
N THR A 7 -15.88 7.33 42.89
CA THR A 7 -15.41 8.43 42.02
C THR A 7 -14.79 7.81 40.76
N PRO A 8 -15.33 8.06 39.56
CA PRO A 8 -14.75 7.58 38.31
C PRO A 8 -13.68 8.59 37.87
N ASP A 9 -12.49 8.53 38.45
CA ASP A 9 -11.33 9.32 38.01
C ASP A 9 -10.00 8.65 38.41
N GLU A 10 -9.98 7.31 38.43
CA GLU A 10 -8.73 6.56 38.49
C GLU A 10 -8.25 6.31 37.05
N GLU A 11 -6.93 6.43 36.83
CA GLU A 11 -6.17 6.00 35.64
C GLU A 11 -5.87 7.03 34.51
N ARG A 12 -5.37 8.24 34.82
CA ARG A 12 -4.38 8.89 33.93
C ARG A 12 -3.07 9.06 34.68
N GLU A 13 -2.05 8.29 34.30
CA GLU A 13 -0.71 8.43 34.89
C GLU A 13 -0.20 9.86 34.72
N PRO A 14 0.23 10.54 35.81
CA PRO A 14 0.78 11.88 35.73
C PRO A 14 2.12 11.82 34.97
N GLY A 15 2.10 12.22 33.70
CA GLY A 15 3.26 12.16 32.80
C GLY A 15 2.97 11.64 31.39
N ALA A 16 1.74 11.23 31.09
CA ALA A 16 1.36 10.87 29.73
C ALA A 16 1.54 12.08 28.80
N TYR A 17 2.48 11.97 27.85
CA TYR A 17 2.73 12.99 26.85
C TYR A 17 1.47 13.22 26.01
N GLU A 18 1.01 14.47 25.96
CA GLU A 18 -0.05 14.89 25.05
C GLU A 18 0.56 15.63 23.84
N PRO A 19 0.38 15.13 22.60
CA PRO A 19 0.86 15.80 21.41
C PRO A 19 0.28 17.21 21.30
N SER A 20 1.15 18.18 21.06
CA SER A 20 0.73 19.56 20.81
C SER A 20 -0.19 19.64 19.58
N GLN A 21 -1.08 20.63 19.53
CA GLN A 21 -1.96 20.84 18.38
C GLN A 21 -1.17 20.97 17.06
N ARG A 22 -0.05 21.69 17.08
CA ARG A 22 0.85 21.81 15.92
C ARG A 22 1.36 20.45 15.41
N MET A 23 1.60 19.50 16.31
CA MET A 23 2.03 18.15 15.93
C MET A 23 0.87 17.36 15.31
N LYS A 24 -0.33 17.43 15.91
CA LYS A 24 -1.54 16.80 15.37
C LYS A 24 -1.87 17.34 13.97
N ASP A 25 -1.75 18.65 13.76
CA ASP A 25 -1.99 19.28 12.47
C ASP A 25 -0.96 18.84 11.42
N ALA A 26 0.32 18.74 11.80
CA ALA A 26 1.38 18.27 10.91
C ALA A 26 1.21 16.79 10.54
N GLU A 27 0.79 15.95 11.49
CA GLU A 27 0.49 14.55 11.26
C GLU A 27 -0.70 14.38 10.31
N ALA A 28 -1.78 15.14 10.52
CA ALA A 28 -2.92 15.13 9.62
C ALA A 28 -2.55 15.55 8.19
N ALA A 29 -1.74 16.60 8.03
CA ALA A 29 -1.26 17.04 6.72
C ALA A 29 -0.37 15.99 6.04
N MET A 30 0.48 15.29 6.80
CA MET A 30 1.29 14.20 6.28
C MET A 30 0.44 13.01 5.85
N GLN A 31 -0.56 12.65 6.65
CA GLN A 31 -1.51 11.58 6.36
C GLN A 31 -2.28 11.85 5.06
N GLU A 32 -2.84 13.05 4.92
CA GLU A 32 -3.59 13.47 3.73
C GLU A 32 -2.70 13.43 2.47
N ALA A 33 -1.48 13.94 2.56
CA ALA A 33 -0.53 13.89 1.45
C ALA A 33 -0.15 12.44 1.07
N ALA A 34 -0.03 11.55 2.05
CA ALA A 34 0.27 10.14 1.82
C ALA A 34 -0.89 9.42 1.13
N GLU A 35 -2.12 9.68 1.54
CA GLU A 35 -3.34 9.13 0.92
C GLU A 35 -3.48 9.60 -0.53
N GLU A 36 -3.25 10.88 -0.79
CA GLU A 36 -3.26 11.45 -2.14
C GLU A 36 -2.17 10.81 -3.03
N ALA A 37 -0.96 10.69 -2.50
CA ALA A 37 0.15 10.05 -3.21
C ALA A 37 -0.12 8.56 -3.47
N GLU A 38 -0.84 7.86 -2.58
CA GLU A 38 -1.23 6.47 -2.80
C GLU A 38 -2.31 6.35 -3.88
N ARG A 39 -3.29 7.26 -3.90
CA ARG A 39 -4.30 7.33 -4.97
C ARG A 39 -3.66 7.50 -6.35
N LEU A 40 -2.75 8.48 -6.48
CA LEU A 40 -2.04 8.73 -7.74
C LEU A 40 -1.15 7.54 -8.15
N ARG A 41 -0.53 6.85 -7.18
CA ARG A 41 0.24 5.63 -7.45
C ARG A 41 -0.66 4.52 -8.00
N HIS A 42 -1.85 4.31 -7.44
CA HIS A 42 -2.81 3.34 -7.97
C HIS A 42 -3.28 3.69 -9.38
N GLU A 43 -3.62 4.94 -9.65
CA GLU A 43 -4.01 5.38 -10.99
C GLU A 43 -2.90 5.12 -12.01
N TYR A 44 -1.66 5.47 -11.69
CA TYR A 44 -0.52 5.22 -12.58
C TYR A 44 -0.29 3.72 -12.83
N ARG A 45 -0.39 2.88 -11.79
CA ARG A 45 -0.27 1.42 -11.93
C ARG A 45 -1.36 0.83 -12.81
N ARG A 46 -2.59 1.35 -12.68
CA ARG A 46 -3.69 0.96 -13.56
C ARG A 46 -3.39 1.27 -15.02
N VAL A 47 -2.94 2.49 -15.32
CA VAL A 47 -2.55 2.89 -16.68
C VAL A 47 -1.43 1.98 -17.21
N LEU A 48 -0.41 1.70 -16.40
CA LEU A 48 0.65 0.76 -16.78
C LEU A 48 0.13 -0.64 -17.11
N ALA A 49 -0.86 -1.15 -16.37
CA ALA A 49 -1.46 -2.44 -16.63
C ALA A 49 -2.26 -2.45 -17.94
N GLU A 50 -3.02 -1.38 -18.20
CA GLU A 50 -3.78 -1.19 -19.45
C GLU A 50 -2.83 -1.13 -20.66
N GLU A 51 -1.75 -0.36 -20.56
CA GLU A 51 -0.68 -0.27 -21.58
C GLU A 51 0.05 -1.60 -21.79
N LEU A 52 0.35 -2.33 -20.72
CA LEU A 52 0.95 -3.66 -20.81
C LEU A 52 0.01 -4.63 -21.56
N ALA A 53 -1.29 -4.59 -21.28
CA ALA A 53 -2.28 -5.43 -21.95
C ALA A 53 -2.42 -5.06 -23.43
N ALA A 54 -2.45 -3.77 -23.76
CA ALA A 54 -2.58 -3.26 -25.13
C ALA A 54 -1.32 -3.50 -25.99
N SER A 55 -0.13 -3.30 -25.41
CA SER A 55 1.14 -3.45 -26.13
C SER A 55 1.41 -4.88 -26.59
N GLY A 56 0.85 -5.87 -25.90
CA GLY A 56 1.13 -7.28 -26.15
C GLY A 56 2.61 -7.64 -25.88
N LEU A 57 3.36 -6.83 -25.17
CA LEU A 57 4.72 -7.16 -24.76
C LEU A 57 4.72 -8.19 -23.62
N SER A 58 5.85 -8.88 -23.43
CA SER A 58 6.06 -9.62 -22.19
C SER A 58 6.40 -8.64 -21.06
N GLN A 59 6.05 -8.99 -19.82
CA GLN A 59 6.33 -8.17 -18.62
C GLN A 59 7.80 -7.74 -18.55
N ARG A 60 8.74 -8.64 -18.86
CA ARG A 60 10.18 -8.32 -18.98
C ARG A 60 10.49 -7.21 -20.00
N LYS A 61 9.97 -7.33 -21.23
CA LYS A 61 10.24 -6.34 -22.29
C LYS A 61 9.57 -5.01 -21.96
N PHE A 62 8.38 -5.06 -21.37
CA PHE A 62 7.69 -3.84 -20.94
C PHE A 62 8.47 -3.12 -19.83
N SER A 63 9.08 -3.86 -18.89
CA SER A 63 9.87 -3.25 -17.81
C SER A 63 11.07 -2.42 -18.29
N GLU A 64 11.61 -2.69 -19.49
CA GLU A 64 12.70 -1.90 -20.09
C GLU A 64 12.27 -0.46 -20.45
N PHE A 65 10.96 -0.20 -20.57
CA PHE A 65 10.38 1.10 -20.91
C PHE A 65 9.77 1.83 -19.70
N THR A 66 9.89 1.26 -18.50
CA THR A 66 9.26 1.78 -17.28
C THR A 66 10.32 1.93 -16.19
N PRO A 67 10.09 2.76 -15.15
CA PRO A 67 10.99 2.84 -14.00
C PRO A 67 10.93 1.59 -13.10
N TYR A 68 10.13 0.59 -13.43
CA TYR A 68 9.88 -0.58 -12.61
C TYR A 68 10.64 -1.81 -13.07
N THR A 69 11.00 -2.67 -12.11
CA THR A 69 11.57 -3.98 -12.40
C THR A 69 10.51 -4.92 -12.97
N GLU A 70 10.94 -5.98 -13.66
CA GLU A 70 10.05 -7.04 -14.16
C GLU A 70 9.14 -7.60 -13.04
N GLN A 71 9.67 -7.77 -11.82
CA GLN A 71 8.91 -8.29 -10.70
C GLN A 71 7.78 -7.34 -10.28
N THR A 72 8.05 -6.03 -10.24
CA THR A 72 7.04 -5.02 -9.93
C THR A 72 5.98 -4.96 -11.03
N VAL A 73 6.38 -4.98 -12.31
CA VAL A 73 5.44 -5.03 -13.44
C VAL A 73 4.58 -6.30 -13.38
N LYS A 74 5.14 -7.44 -13.00
CA LYS A 74 4.38 -8.69 -12.80
C LYS A 74 3.39 -8.59 -11.63
N GLY A 75 3.79 -7.94 -10.54
CA GLY A 75 2.90 -7.65 -9.41
C GLY A 75 1.71 -6.79 -9.84
N ILE A 76 1.98 -5.67 -10.52
CA ILE A 76 0.96 -4.78 -11.08
C ILE A 76 0.06 -5.54 -12.06
N ALA A 77 0.63 -6.30 -13.00
CA ALA A 77 -0.14 -7.11 -13.94
C ALA A 77 -1.09 -8.09 -13.21
N THR A 78 -0.66 -8.67 -12.09
CA THR A 78 -1.50 -9.57 -11.29
C THR A 78 -2.61 -8.81 -10.55
N GLU A 79 -2.28 -7.67 -9.95
CA GLU A 79 -3.21 -6.77 -9.25
C GLU A 79 -4.37 -6.34 -10.15
N TYR A 80 -4.07 -6.00 -11.41
CA TYR A 80 -5.05 -5.52 -12.41
C TYR A 80 -5.52 -6.61 -13.40
N GLY A 81 -5.23 -7.90 -13.15
CA GLY A 81 -5.78 -9.01 -13.93
C GLY A 81 -5.22 -9.21 -15.34
N VAL A 82 -4.07 -8.64 -15.66
CA VAL A 82 -3.37 -8.81 -16.94
C VAL A 82 -2.70 -10.19 -16.99
N LYS A 83 -3.21 -11.08 -17.85
CA LYS A 83 -2.70 -12.44 -17.97
C LYS A 83 -1.28 -12.46 -18.54
N PRO A 84 -0.35 -13.24 -17.94
CA PRO A 84 0.99 -13.38 -18.49
C PRO A 84 0.93 -14.07 -19.86
N LYS A 85 1.65 -13.51 -20.85
CA LYS A 85 1.71 -14.11 -22.21
C LYS A 85 2.37 -15.49 -22.24
N ARG A 86 3.31 -15.76 -21.33
CA ARG A 86 3.92 -17.08 -21.20
C ARG A 86 3.23 -17.83 -20.06
N LYS A 87 2.68 -19.01 -20.36
CA LYS A 87 2.21 -19.94 -19.32
C LYS A 87 3.40 -20.24 -18.40
N PRO A 88 3.24 -20.22 -17.06
CA PRO A 88 4.28 -20.71 -16.18
C PRO A 88 4.54 -22.17 -16.56
N THR A 89 5.75 -22.47 -17.01
CA THR A 89 6.22 -23.86 -17.12
C THR A 89 6.34 -24.37 -15.70
N VAL A 90 5.30 -25.05 -15.21
CA VAL A 90 5.39 -25.86 -14.00
C VAL A 90 6.46 -26.91 -14.30
N LYS A 91 7.66 -26.75 -13.76
CA LYS A 91 8.58 -27.88 -13.62
C LYS A 91 7.84 -28.84 -12.69
N SER A 92 7.36 -29.95 -13.25
CA SER A 92 6.89 -31.08 -12.47
C SER A 92 7.94 -31.41 -11.41
N ILE A 93 7.63 -31.13 -10.15
CA ILE A 93 8.41 -31.62 -9.02
C ILE A 93 7.98 -33.09 -8.87
N ASN A 94 8.71 -33.99 -9.51
CA ASN A 94 8.69 -35.40 -9.16
C ASN A 94 9.76 -35.61 -8.10
N SER A 95 9.36 -35.75 -6.84
CA SER A 95 10.13 -36.40 -5.77
C SER A 95 9.17 -36.94 -4.73
#